data_AF-A0A972GNV8-F1
#
_entry.id   AF-A0A972GNV8-F1
#
_cell.length_a   1.000
_cell.length_b   1.000
_cell.length_c   1.000
_cell.angle_alpha   90.00
_cell.angle_beta   90.00
_cell.angle_gamma   90.00
#
_symmetry.space_group_name_H-M   'P 1'
#
loop_
_entity.id
_entity.type
_entity.pdbx_description
1 polymer ?
#
loop_
_entity_poly.entity_id
_entity_poly.type
_entity_poly.pdbx_seq_one_letter_code
_entity_poly.pdbx_strand_id
1 'polypeptide(L)'
;MPNKLYLIGMTGNIACGKSTVLAMLANHGAHVIDADVVVHKLQAPGQLVYDQIVAAFGTDILTEPGGPIDRRQLGAIVFAHPDQLRKLEQIVHPAVRAHNLAWLEEVRQQGGGVAVIDAIKLLESGWKTHCDAVWVVTCQPEQQLERLMQDRGMSEEESRTRMAAQPPQSEKVAQADVVIDNSGTLGATQQQVYAAWEAIKGLV
;
A
#
# COMPACT_ATOMS: atom_id res chain seq x y z
N MET A 1 -24.12 -11.28 -11.10
CA MET A 1 -23.62 -12.63 -11.47
C MET A 1 -22.81 -13.13 -10.29
N PRO A 2 -22.98 -14.37 -9.81
CA PRO A 2 -22.23 -14.82 -8.64
C PRO A 2 -20.72 -14.77 -8.96
N ASN A 3 -19.95 -14.11 -8.09
CA ASN A 3 -18.48 -13.95 -8.14
C ASN A 3 -17.92 -12.79 -8.98
N LYS A 4 -18.71 -11.76 -9.31
CA LYS A 4 -18.12 -10.54 -9.90
C LYS A 4 -17.23 -9.86 -8.85
N LEU A 5 -15.98 -9.59 -9.22
CA LEU A 5 -15.01 -8.88 -8.39
C LEU A 5 -14.74 -7.53 -9.02
N TYR A 6 -14.79 -6.47 -8.21
CA TYR A 6 -14.36 -5.13 -8.59
C TYR A 6 -13.14 -4.75 -7.76
N LEU A 7 -11.97 -4.67 -8.40
CA LEU A 7 -10.70 -4.42 -7.75
C LEU A 7 -10.31 -2.95 -7.80
N ILE A 8 -10.24 -2.34 -6.62
CA ILE A 8 -9.71 -0.99 -6.41
C ILE A 8 -8.23 -1.10 -6.05
N GLY A 9 -7.39 -0.42 -6.82
CA GLY A 9 -6.02 -0.12 -6.41
C GLY A 9 -5.98 1.22 -5.68
N MET A 10 -5.63 1.22 -4.39
CA MET A 10 -5.52 2.46 -3.61
C MET A 10 -4.07 2.95 -3.55
N THR A 11 -3.89 4.25 -3.73
CA THR A 11 -2.60 4.92 -3.51
C THR A 11 -2.80 6.35 -3.00
N GLY A 12 -1.69 7.03 -2.74
CA GLY A 12 -1.67 8.34 -2.10
C GLY A 12 -0.33 8.60 -1.44
N ASN A 13 0.05 9.86 -1.33
CA ASN A 13 1.32 10.26 -0.71
C ASN A 13 1.30 9.95 0.80
N ILE A 14 2.47 10.12 1.41
CA ILE A 14 2.66 9.92 2.84
C ILE A 14 1.71 10.85 3.60
N ALA A 15 1.13 10.32 4.69
CA ALA A 15 0.21 11.07 5.57
C ALA A 15 -1.07 11.63 4.92
N CYS A 16 -1.45 11.19 3.70
CA CYS A 16 -2.74 11.57 3.09
C CYS A 16 -3.96 10.87 3.75
N GLY A 17 -3.75 9.86 4.59
CA GLY A 17 -4.82 9.16 5.31
C GLY A 17 -5.47 8.01 4.53
N LYS A 18 -4.68 7.29 3.72
CA LYS A 18 -5.12 6.05 3.05
C LYS A 18 -5.75 5.05 4.03
N SER A 19 -5.12 4.82 5.18
CA SER A 19 -5.63 3.91 6.22
C SER A 19 -7.05 4.29 6.68
N THR A 20 -7.36 5.57 6.78
CA THR A 20 -8.71 6.07 7.10
C THR A 20 -9.71 5.68 6.01
N VAL A 21 -9.37 5.88 4.75
CA VAL A 21 -10.23 5.53 3.60
C VAL A 21 -10.39 4.01 3.47
N LEU A 22 -9.33 3.23 3.67
CA LEU A 22 -9.37 1.78 3.71
C LEU A 22 -10.32 1.27 4.80
N ALA A 23 -10.26 1.85 6.00
CA ALA A 23 -11.17 1.49 7.09
C ALA A 23 -12.62 1.83 6.76
N MET A 24 -12.88 2.97 6.10
CA MET A 24 -14.22 3.33 5.63
C MET A 24 -14.76 2.32 4.60
N LEU A 25 -13.95 1.92 3.62
CA LEU A 25 -14.34 0.92 2.63
C LEU A 25 -14.57 -0.46 3.27
N ALA A 26 -13.71 -0.87 4.20
CA ALA A 26 -13.90 -2.11 4.96
C ALA A 26 -15.23 -2.09 5.75
N ASN A 27 -15.57 -0.96 6.37
CA ASN A 27 -16.86 -0.79 7.08
C ASN A 27 -18.08 -0.86 6.14
N HIS A 28 -17.90 -0.57 4.85
CA HIS A 28 -18.93 -0.76 3.83
C HIS A 28 -18.99 -2.19 3.26
N GLY A 29 -18.10 -3.08 3.69
CA GLY A 29 -18.05 -4.49 3.29
C GLY A 29 -17.00 -4.81 2.23
N ALA A 30 -16.07 -3.89 1.93
CA ALA A 30 -14.97 -4.20 1.03
C ALA A 30 -13.98 -5.19 1.65
N HIS A 31 -13.47 -6.12 0.84
CA HIS A 31 -12.30 -6.92 1.20
C HIS A 31 -11.07 -6.04 1.05
N VAL A 32 -10.27 -5.88 2.09
CA VAL A 32 -9.12 -4.96 2.07
C VAL A 32 -7.83 -5.70 2.42
N ILE A 33 -6.77 -5.42 1.66
CA ILE A 33 -5.42 -5.86 1.99
C ILE A 33 -4.44 -4.69 1.92
N ASP A 34 -3.58 -4.63 2.92
CA ASP A 34 -2.45 -3.70 3.01
C ASP A 34 -1.19 -4.44 2.53
N ALA A 35 -0.60 -4.00 1.42
CA ALA A 35 0.56 -4.65 0.83
C ALA A 35 1.79 -4.59 1.75
N ASP A 36 1.92 -3.60 2.63
CA ASP A 36 3.04 -3.50 3.58
C ASP A 36 2.94 -4.63 4.59
N VAL A 37 1.73 -4.87 5.10
CA VAL A 37 1.45 -5.99 5.99
C VAL A 37 1.72 -7.33 5.29
N VAL A 38 1.37 -7.45 4.01
CA VAL A 38 1.69 -8.66 3.21
C VAL A 38 3.18 -8.86 3.08
N VAL A 39 3.93 -7.82 2.68
CA VAL A 39 5.40 -7.87 2.58
C VAL A 39 6.01 -8.31 3.90
N HIS A 40 5.56 -7.73 5.01
CA HIS A 40 6.05 -8.07 6.34
C HIS A 40 5.77 -9.53 6.71
N LYS A 41 4.59 -10.04 6.39
CA LYS A 41 4.23 -11.45 6.62
C LYS A 41 5.10 -12.39 5.77
N LEU A 42 5.28 -12.08 4.49
CA LEU A 42 6.10 -12.88 3.59
C LEU A 42 7.57 -12.89 3.99
N GLN A 43 8.06 -11.83 4.62
CA GLN A 43 9.44 -11.72 5.12
C GLN A 43 9.64 -12.27 6.54
N ALA A 44 8.62 -12.88 7.15
CA ALA A 44 8.76 -13.46 8.49
C ALA A 44 9.59 -14.76 8.46
N PRO A 45 10.30 -15.11 9.54
CA PRO A 45 11.00 -16.40 9.66
C PRO A 45 10.08 -17.59 9.32
N GLY A 46 10.62 -18.57 8.59
CA GLY A 46 9.88 -19.74 8.10
C GLY A 46 9.12 -19.52 6.79
N GLN A 47 9.23 -18.34 6.17
CA GLN A 47 8.69 -18.07 4.85
C GLN A 47 9.77 -18.20 3.76
N LEU A 48 9.37 -18.62 2.57
CA LEU A 48 10.27 -18.77 1.43
C LEU A 48 10.97 -17.43 1.06
N VAL A 49 10.25 -16.32 1.15
CA VAL A 49 10.81 -14.99 0.84
C VAL A 49 11.86 -14.59 1.88
N TYR A 50 11.66 -14.92 3.15
CA TYR A 50 12.68 -14.74 4.19
C TYR A 50 13.96 -15.51 3.85
N ASP A 51 13.85 -16.80 3.54
CA ASP A 51 15.01 -17.63 3.20
C ASP A 51 15.77 -17.09 1.98
N GLN A 52 15.05 -16.64 0.95
CA GLN A 52 15.63 -16.03 -0.24
C GLN A 52 16.36 -14.72 0.07
N ILE A 53 15.80 -13.87 0.93
CA ILE A 53 16.44 -12.62 1.36
C ILE A 53 17.70 -12.94 2.18
N VAL A 54 17.65 -13.84 3.15
CA VAL A 54 18.81 -14.23 3.95
C VAL A 54 19.91 -14.84 3.09
N ALA A 55 19.56 -15.69 2.12
CA ALA A 55 20.54 -16.24 1.17
C ALA A 55 21.18 -15.14 0.28
N ALA A 56 20.42 -14.10 -0.05
CA ALA A 56 20.87 -13.02 -0.92
C ALA A 56 21.74 -11.97 -0.21
N PHE A 57 21.47 -11.70 1.07
CA PHE A 57 22.05 -10.58 1.83
C PHE A 57 22.86 -11.02 3.06
N GLY A 58 22.92 -12.33 3.34
CA GLY A 58 23.63 -12.89 4.48
C GLY A 58 22.80 -12.89 5.76
N THR A 59 23.35 -13.43 6.84
CA THR A 59 22.70 -13.49 8.15
C THR A 59 22.87 -12.21 8.98
N ASP A 60 23.73 -11.30 8.55
CA ASP A 60 24.01 -10.04 9.27
C ASP A 60 22.80 -9.09 9.25
N ILE A 61 21.87 -9.28 8.31
CA ILE A 61 20.60 -8.54 8.26
C ILE A 61 19.54 -9.08 9.24
N LEU A 62 19.88 -10.03 10.12
CA LEU A 62 18.96 -10.56 11.12
C LEU A 62 19.18 -9.88 12.46
N THR A 63 18.11 -9.72 13.24
CA THR A 63 18.23 -9.14 14.60
C THR A 63 18.98 -10.07 15.56
N GLU A 64 18.91 -11.38 15.31
CA GLU A 64 19.60 -12.45 16.02
C GLU A 64 19.67 -13.69 15.12
N PRO A 65 20.52 -14.70 15.41
CA PRO A 65 20.62 -15.91 14.58
C PRO A 65 19.26 -16.62 14.44
N GLY A 66 18.76 -16.72 13.20
CA GLY A 66 17.44 -17.30 12.89
C GLY A 66 16.24 -16.42 13.24
N GLY A 67 16.49 -15.20 13.71
CA GLY A 67 15.47 -14.21 14.06
C GLY A 67 14.92 -13.45 12.86
N PRO A 68 14.03 -12.46 13.07
CA PRO A 68 13.47 -11.65 12.01
C PRO A 68 14.52 -10.78 11.30
N ILE A 69 14.20 -10.36 10.08
CA ILE A 69 15.01 -9.40 9.32
C ILE A 69 15.01 -8.04 10.04
N ASP A 70 16.20 -7.51 10.33
CA ASP A 70 16.42 -6.13 10.73
C ASP A 70 16.28 -5.23 9.50
N ARG A 71 15.11 -4.58 9.40
CA ARG A 71 14.78 -3.69 8.28
C ARG A 71 15.64 -2.44 8.24
N ARG A 72 16.17 -1.99 9.37
CA ARG A 72 17.07 -0.85 9.40
C ARG A 72 18.39 -1.22 8.74
N GLN A 73 18.92 -2.40 9.08
CA GLN A 73 20.16 -2.90 8.46
C GLN A 73 19.96 -3.23 6.98
N LEU A 74 18.91 -4.00 6.64
CA LEU A 74 18.61 -4.31 5.24
C LEU A 74 18.37 -3.03 4.43
N GLY A 75 17.62 -2.07 4.98
CA GLY A 75 17.38 -0.75 4.40
C GLY A 75 18.67 0.00 4.09
N ALA A 76 19.61 0.05 5.05
CA ALA A 76 20.90 0.71 4.86
C ALA A 76 21.68 0.10 3.68
N ILE A 77 21.65 -1.21 3.51
CA ILE A 77 22.33 -1.91 2.41
C ILE A 77 21.66 -1.60 1.07
N VAL A 78 20.34 -1.77 0.97
CA VAL A 78 19.64 -1.65 -0.32
C VAL A 78 19.51 -0.21 -0.80
N PHE A 79 19.37 0.75 0.11
CA PHE A 79 19.29 2.16 -0.28
C PHE A 79 20.67 2.78 -0.58
N ALA A 80 21.76 2.20 -0.10
CA ALA A 80 23.11 2.62 -0.50
C ALA A 80 23.51 2.12 -1.90
N HIS A 81 22.89 1.04 -2.39
CA HIS A 81 23.30 0.36 -3.63
C HIS A 81 22.09 0.00 -4.51
N PRO A 82 21.87 0.71 -5.65
CA PRO A 82 20.74 0.45 -6.54
C PRO A 82 20.62 -1.01 -7.01
N ASP A 83 21.73 -1.70 -7.20
CA ASP A 83 21.74 -3.12 -7.61
C ASP A 83 21.22 -4.04 -6.52
N GLN A 84 21.49 -3.71 -5.26
CA GLN A 84 20.99 -4.45 -4.10
C GLN A 84 19.49 -4.22 -3.90
N LEU A 85 19.01 -2.99 -4.12
CA LEU A 85 17.58 -2.71 -4.15
C LEU A 85 16.87 -3.54 -5.22
N ARG A 86 17.40 -3.55 -6.46
CA ARG A 86 16.84 -4.38 -7.53
C ARG A 86 16.82 -5.87 -7.18
N LYS A 87 17.88 -6.37 -6.54
CA LYS A 87 17.93 -7.76 -6.07
C LYS A 87 16.84 -8.07 -5.04
N LEU A 88 16.63 -7.18 -4.07
CA LEU A 88 15.56 -7.33 -3.08
C LEU A 88 14.18 -7.29 -3.76
N GLU A 89 13.96 -6.35 -4.67
CA GLU A 89 12.70 -6.22 -5.42
C GLU A 89 12.38 -7.46 -6.26
N GLN A 90 13.39 -8.07 -6.89
CA GLN A 90 13.24 -9.32 -7.64
C GLN A 90 12.80 -10.51 -6.78
N ILE A 91 13.12 -10.50 -5.49
CA ILE A 91 12.68 -11.52 -4.54
C ILE A 91 11.26 -11.21 -4.05
N VAL A 92 11.01 -9.96 -3.66
CA VAL A 92 9.78 -9.58 -2.96
C VAL A 92 8.59 -9.40 -3.92
N HIS A 93 8.77 -8.75 -5.06
CA HIS A 93 7.65 -8.39 -5.96
C HIS A 93 6.90 -9.63 -6.50
N PRO A 94 7.56 -10.70 -6.97
CA PRO A 94 6.84 -11.88 -7.44
C PRO A 94 6.01 -12.55 -6.34
N ALA A 95 6.54 -12.62 -5.12
CA ALA A 95 5.86 -13.24 -4.00
C ALA A 95 4.62 -12.43 -3.55
N VAL A 96 4.74 -11.10 -3.46
CA VAL A 96 3.60 -10.22 -3.18
C VAL A 96 2.54 -10.33 -4.27
N ARG A 97 2.95 -10.39 -5.54
CA ARG A 97 2.02 -10.57 -6.66
C ARG A 97 1.27 -11.90 -6.56
N ALA A 98 1.99 -13.00 -6.30
CA ALA A 98 1.37 -14.32 -6.14
C ALA A 98 0.39 -14.35 -4.96
N HIS A 99 0.76 -13.75 -3.83
CA HIS A 99 -0.10 -13.62 -2.66
C HIS A 99 -1.39 -12.86 -2.99
N ASN A 100 -1.27 -11.68 -3.61
CA ASN A 100 -2.43 -10.85 -3.95
C ASN A 100 -3.36 -11.57 -4.95
N LEU A 101 -2.82 -12.27 -5.94
CA LEU A 101 -3.62 -13.04 -6.88
C LEU A 101 -4.38 -14.19 -6.21
N ALA A 102 -3.73 -14.91 -5.29
CA ALA A 102 -4.38 -15.96 -4.51
C ALA A 102 -5.49 -15.38 -3.62
N TRP A 103 -5.24 -14.26 -2.95
CA TRP A 103 -6.24 -13.57 -2.13
C TRP A 103 -7.45 -13.10 -2.95
N LEU A 104 -7.24 -12.54 -4.15
CA LEU A 104 -8.35 -12.16 -5.03
C LEU A 104 -9.20 -13.37 -5.42
N GLU A 105 -8.58 -14.54 -5.58
CA GLU A 105 -9.32 -15.76 -5.88
C GLU A 105 -10.13 -16.27 -4.67
N GLU A 106 -9.58 -16.18 -3.46
CA GLU A 106 -10.33 -16.45 -2.23
C GLU A 106 -11.55 -15.53 -2.10
N VAL A 107 -11.40 -14.23 -2.40
CA VAL A 107 -12.52 -13.28 -2.40
C VAL A 107 -13.59 -13.68 -3.41
N ARG A 108 -13.21 -14.12 -4.63
CA ARG A 108 -14.17 -14.63 -5.62
C ARG A 108 -14.93 -15.85 -5.10
N GLN A 109 -14.24 -16.79 -4.46
CA GLN A 109 -14.84 -17.99 -3.90
C GLN A 109 -15.80 -17.70 -2.74
N GLN A 110 -15.59 -16.60 -2.02
CA GLN A 110 -16.47 -16.11 -0.95
C GLN A 110 -17.69 -15.33 -1.46
N GLY A 111 -17.89 -15.24 -2.78
CA GLY A 111 -19.03 -14.59 -3.41
C GLY A 111 -18.69 -13.35 -4.23
N GLY A 112 -17.42 -12.92 -4.23
CA GLY A 112 -16.95 -11.71 -4.91
C GLY A 112 -17.28 -10.44 -4.16
N GLY A 113 -17.49 -9.33 -4.87
CA GLY A 113 -17.74 -8.01 -4.29
C GLY A 113 -16.63 -7.01 -4.63
N VAL A 114 -16.39 -6.05 -3.74
CA VAL A 114 -15.34 -5.04 -3.93
C VAL A 114 -14.11 -5.46 -3.12
N ALA A 115 -12.96 -5.50 -3.80
CA ALA A 115 -11.66 -5.71 -3.19
C ALA A 115 -10.80 -4.45 -3.31
N VAL A 116 -9.96 -4.19 -2.31
CA VAL A 116 -9.07 -3.03 -2.26
C VAL A 116 -7.66 -3.50 -1.91
N ILE A 117 -6.68 -3.11 -2.73
CA ILE A 117 -5.26 -3.31 -2.46
C ILE A 117 -4.61 -1.93 -2.25
N ASP A 118 -4.10 -1.66 -1.05
CA ASP A 118 -3.19 -0.53 -0.83
C ASP A 118 -1.76 -0.99 -1.11
N ALA A 119 -1.13 -0.46 -2.15
CA ALA A 119 0.21 -0.84 -2.55
C ALA A 119 1.15 0.36 -2.62
N ILE A 120 2.31 0.27 -1.93
CA ILE A 120 3.38 1.30 -1.92
C ILE A 120 3.77 1.74 -3.34
N LYS A 121 3.75 0.80 -4.29
CA LYS A 121 4.15 0.99 -5.69
C LYS A 121 3.04 0.55 -6.66
N LEU A 122 1.78 0.86 -6.37
CA LEU A 122 0.65 0.43 -7.20
C LEU A 122 0.85 0.76 -8.69
N LEU A 123 1.31 1.98 -8.99
CA LEU A 123 1.48 2.49 -10.35
C LEU A 123 2.76 1.95 -10.98
N GLU A 124 3.85 1.91 -10.22
CA GLU A 124 5.18 1.54 -10.67
C GLU A 124 5.35 0.03 -10.84
N SER A 125 4.58 -0.78 -10.11
CA SER A 125 4.61 -2.26 -10.19
C SER A 125 3.76 -2.83 -11.33
N GLY A 126 3.06 -1.98 -12.09
CA GLY A 126 2.15 -2.40 -13.16
C GLY A 126 0.82 -2.98 -12.65
N TRP A 127 0.59 -3.01 -11.33
CA TRP A 127 -0.65 -3.52 -10.72
C TRP A 127 -1.90 -2.76 -11.18
N LYS A 128 -1.75 -1.48 -11.56
CA LYS A 128 -2.82 -0.68 -12.18
C LYS A 128 -3.59 -1.45 -13.26
N THR A 129 -2.91 -2.25 -14.08
CA THR A 129 -3.54 -3.01 -15.19
C THR A 129 -4.49 -4.12 -14.75
N HIS A 130 -4.40 -4.55 -13.49
CA HIS A 130 -5.29 -5.57 -12.92
C HIS A 130 -6.46 -4.95 -12.16
N CYS A 131 -6.42 -3.63 -11.88
CA CYS A 131 -7.46 -2.91 -11.16
C CYS A 131 -8.57 -2.45 -12.13
N ASP A 132 -9.81 -2.50 -11.66
CA ASP A 132 -10.95 -1.89 -12.34
C ASP A 132 -10.99 -0.36 -12.14
N ALA A 133 -10.45 0.11 -11.00
CA ALA A 133 -10.26 1.54 -10.73
C ALA A 133 -9.03 1.80 -9.85
N VAL A 134 -8.38 2.93 -10.08
CA VAL A 134 -7.35 3.50 -9.22
C VAL A 134 -7.95 4.61 -8.37
N TRP A 135 -7.89 4.45 -7.05
CA TRP A 135 -8.33 5.44 -6.08
C TRP A 135 -7.10 6.15 -5.48
N VAL A 136 -7.09 7.47 -5.55
CA VAL A 136 -6.01 8.29 -4.98
C VAL A 136 -6.54 9.11 -3.81
N VAL A 137 -5.93 8.92 -2.64
CA VAL A 137 -6.21 9.74 -1.46
C VAL A 137 -5.22 10.91 -1.41
N THR A 138 -5.76 12.12 -1.35
CA THR A 138 -4.99 13.36 -1.30
C THR A 138 -5.24 14.13 0.00
N CYS A 139 -4.35 15.04 0.34
CA CYS A 139 -4.64 16.11 1.32
C CYS A 139 -3.74 17.33 1.09
N GLN A 140 -4.00 18.44 1.76
CA GLN A 140 -3.12 19.60 1.69
C GLN A 140 -1.72 19.29 2.25
N PRO A 141 -0.63 19.86 1.70
CA PRO A 141 0.73 19.65 2.19
C PRO A 141 0.91 20.00 3.67
N GLU A 142 0.25 21.05 4.15
CA GLU A 142 0.29 21.49 5.55
C GLU A 142 -0.25 20.40 6.48
N GLN A 143 -1.28 19.68 6.04
CA GLN A 143 -1.87 18.56 6.80
C GLN A 143 -1.02 17.30 6.73
N GLN A 144 -0.32 17.06 5.61
CA GLN A 144 0.68 15.98 5.56
C GLN A 144 1.74 16.23 6.63
N LEU A 145 2.27 17.45 6.68
CA LEU A 145 3.29 17.85 7.65
C LEU A 145 2.78 17.70 9.09
N GLU A 146 1.60 18.24 9.37
CA GLU A 146 0.99 18.16 10.70
C GLU A 146 0.82 16.70 11.16
N ARG A 147 0.27 15.83 10.32
CA ARG A 147 0.07 14.40 10.65
C ARG A 147 1.39 13.65 10.80
N LEU A 148 2.42 13.96 10.01
CA LEU A 148 3.74 13.35 10.19
C LEU A 148 4.35 13.71 11.54
N MET A 149 4.18 14.95 11.97
CA MET A 149 4.69 15.42 13.26
C MET A 149 3.86 14.88 14.43
N GLN A 150 2.54 15.03 14.38
CA GLN A 150 1.64 14.69 15.49
C GLN A 150 1.43 13.18 15.62
N ASP A 151 1.10 12.49 14.53
CA ASP A 151 0.71 11.08 14.58
C ASP A 151 1.93 10.14 14.55
N ARG A 152 3.03 10.58 13.91
CA ARG A 152 4.24 9.76 13.73
C ARG A 152 5.45 10.24 14.51
N GLY A 153 5.34 11.35 15.24
CA GLY A 153 6.42 11.87 16.09
C GLY A 153 7.68 12.31 15.34
N MET A 154 7.57 12.61 14.04
CA MET A 154 8.70 13.03 13.21
C MET A 154 9.05 14.50 13.44
N SER A 155 10.32 14.87 13.26
CA SER A 155 10.70 16.28 13.22
C SER A 155 10.13 16.96 11.97
N GLU A 156 10.02 18.29 11.99
CA GLU A 156 9.60 19.04 10.80
C GLU A 156 10.56 18.81 9.62
N GLU A 157 11.86 18.83 9.88
CA GLU A 157 12.90 18.60 8.86
C GLU A 157 12.79 17.21 8.24
N GLU A 158 12.64 16.16 9.05
CA GLU A 158 12.46 14.80 8.57
C GLU A 158 11.16 14.67 7.75
N SER A 159 10.08 15.28 8.24
CA SER A 159 8.77 15.25 7.58
C SER A 159 8.84 15.89 6.19
N ARG A 160 9.44 17.08 6.08
CA ARG A 160 9.64 17.78 4.81
C ARG A 160 10.52 16.98 3.85
N THR A 161 11.59 16.37 4.36
CA THR A 161 12.47 15.50 3.57
C THR A 161 11.70 14.31 2.98
N ARG A 162 10.87 13.63 3.79
CA ARG A 162 10.05 12.50 3.32
C ARG A 162 8.98 12.92 2.33
N MET A 163 8.35 14.08 2.54
CA MET A 163 7.37 14.63 1.60
C MET A 163 8.02 14.95 0.25
N ALA A 164 9.20 15.58 0.26
CA ALA A 164 9.93 15.96 -0.95
C ALA A 164 10.50 14.75 -1.73
N ALA A 165 10.73 13.63 -1.06
CA ALA A 165 11.19 12.39 -1.70
C ALA A 165 10.11 11.70 -2.56
N GLN A 166 8.86 12.16 -2.51
CA GLN A 166 7.75 11.60 -3.29
C GLN A 166 7.41 12.51 -4.47
N PRO A 167 6.97 11.95 -5.62
CA PRO A 167 6.41 12.75 -6.69
C PRO A 167 5.21 13.60 -6.21
N PRO A 168 4.94 14.74 -6.88
CA PRO A 168 3.76 15.54 -6.62
C PRO A 168 2.47 14.72 -6.65
N GLN A 169 1.54 15.02 -5.74
CA GLN A 169 0.23 14.32 -5.69
C GLN A 169 -0.51 14.40 -7.03
N SER A 170 -0.33 15.48 -7.79
CA SER A 170 -0.93 15.70 -9.11
C SER A 170 -0.58 14.60 -10.13
N GLU A 171 0.60 13.98 -10.05
CA GLU A 171 0.99 12.89 -10.95
C GLU A 171 0.17 11.61 -10.71
N LYS A 172 -0.20 11.35 -9.43
CA LYS A 172 -1.09 10.25 -9.07
C LYS A 172 -2.54 10.59 -9.43
N VAL A 173 -2.96 11.82 -9.16
CA VAL A 173 -4.32 12.31 -9.51
C VAL A 173 -4.58 12.23 -11.01
N ALA A 174 -3.60 12.56 -11.85
CA ALA A 174 -3.70 12.41 -13.30
C ALA A 174 -3.94 10.97 -13.78
N GLN A 175 -3.69 9.98 -12.92
CA GLN A 175 -3.84 8.56 -13.20
C GLN A 175 -5.02 7.92 -12.45
N ALA A 176 -5.76 8.71 -11.68
CA ALA A 176 -6.85 8.26 -10.82
C ALA A 176 -8.17 8.18 -11.58
N ASP A 177 -8.94 7.14 -11.28
CA ASP A 177 -10.36 7.06 -11.66
C ASP A 177 -11.24 7.74 -10.60
N VAL A 178 -10.80 7.70 -9.33
CA VAL A 178 -11.45 8.38 -8.20
C VAL A 178 -10.40 9.08 -7.35
N VAL A 179 -10.68 10.33 -6.98
CA VAL A 179 -9.87 11.09 -6.02
C VAL A 179 -10.69 11.30 -4.75
N ILE A 180 -10.12 10.97 -3.61
CA ILE A 180 -10.70 11.22 -2.28
C ILE A 180 -9.86 12.30 -1.60
N ASP A 181 -10.43 13.49 -1.46
CA ASP A 181 -9.77 14.60 -0.76
C ASP A 181 -10.01 14.48 0.74
N ASN A 182 -8.94 14.13 1.47
CA ASN A 182 -8.92 14.02 2.92
C ASN A 182 -8.38 15.29 3.58
N SER A 183 -8.58 16.45 2.95
CA SER A 183 -8.26 17.76 3.53
C SER A 183 -9.36 18.36 4.41
N GLY A 184 -10.59 17.89 4.26
CA GLY A 184 -11.74 18.38 5.01
C GLY A 184 -11.87 17.72 6.39
N THR A 185 -13.08 17.78 6.93
CA THR A 185 -13.44 17.00 8.12
C THR A 185 -13.53 15.51 7.78
N LEU A 186 -13.41 14.65 8.79
CA LEU A 186 -13.60 13.20 8.63
C LEU A 186 -14.95 12.87 7.99
N GLY A 187 -16.01 13.62 8.33
CA GLY A 187 -17.33 13.47 7.74
C GLY A 187 -17.38 13.82 6.25
N ALA A 188 -16.64 14.84 5.81
CA ALA A 188 -16.53 15.18 4.39
C ALA A 188 -15.79 14.07 3.61
N THR A 189 -14.73 13.50 4.17
CA THR A 189 -14.05 12.33 3.59
C THR A 189 -15.00 11.13 3.52
N GLN A 190 -15.75 10.86 4.59
CA GLN A 190 -16.71 9.76 4.64
C GLN A 190 -17.81 9.90 3.59
N GLN A 191 -18.32 11.11 3.36
CA GLN A 191 -19.30 11.38 2.32
C GLN A 191 -18.75 11.13 0.91
N GLN A 192 -17.51 11.52 0.64
CA GLN A 192 -16.84 11.23 -0.65
C GLN A 192 -16.69 9.72 -0.86
N VAL A 193 -16.21 9.00 0.16
CA VAL A 193 -16.04 7.54 0.10
C VAL A 193 -17.39 6.84 -0.12
N TYR A 194 -18.42 7.25 0.60
CA TYR A 194 -19.77 6.70 0.45
C TYR A 194 -20.34 6.92 -0.95
N ALA A 195 -20.23 8.15 -1.48
CA ALA A 195 -20.70 8.47 -2.81
C ALA A 195 -19.99 7.64 -3.90
N ALA A 196 -18.67 7.52 -3.80
CA ALA A 196 -17.87 6.71 -4.73
C ALA A 196 -18.16 5.20 -4.57
N TRP A 197 -18.40 4.72 -3.35
CA TRP A 197 -18.79 3.34 -3.07
C TRP A 197 -20.13 2.96 -3.70
N GLU A 198 -21.16 3.79 -3.55
CA GLU A 198 -22.49 3.53 -4.12
C GLU A 198 -22.45 3.52 -5.66
N ALA A 199 -21.57 4.31 -6.29
CA ALA A 199 -21.35 4.26 -7.73
C ALA A 199 -20.75 2.92 -8.21
N ILE A 200 -19.94 2.26 -7.37
CA ILE A 200 -19.36 0.94 -7.67
C ILE A 200 -20.40 -0.17 -7.45
N LYS A 201 -21.22 -0.11 -6.41
CA LYS A 201 -22.24 -1.14 -6.13
C LYS A 201 -23.17 -1.43 -7.30
N GLY A 202 -23.48 -0.42 -8.12
CA GLY A 202 -24.26 -0.62 -9.35
C GLY A 202 -23.56 -1.47 -10.42
N LEU A 203 -22.26 -1.72 -10.25
CA LEU A 203 -21.40 -2.45 -11.17
C LEU A 203 -21.08 -3.88 -10.71
N VAL A 204 -21.32 -4.26 -9.45
CA VAL A 204 -20.90 -5.57 -8.91
C VAL A 204 -22.07 -6.53 -8.73
#